data_AF-A0A433TT50-F1
#
_entry.id   AF-A0A433TT50-F1
#
_cell.length_a   1.000
_cell.length_b   1.000
_cell.length_c   1.000
_cell.angle_alpha   90.00
_cell.angle_beta   90.00
_cell.angle_gamma   90.00
#
_symmetry.space_group_name_H-M   'P 1'
#
loop_
_entity.id
_entity.type
_entity.pdbx_description
1 polymer ?
#
loop_
_entity_poly.entity_id
_entity_poly.type
_entity_poly.pdbx_seq_one_letter_code
_entity_poly.pdbx_strand_id
1 'polypeptide(L)'
;SLDWSSDVQGDTYIIRSSTTTPEQKFWDAKQCEEISGDNLSDFPWSSTSCLLDHKTTGLWSSKQASEGHVTCVDVNPGRTIVAMATSTGSLSIFQYPCCADKAFSHAYKSHHNPHNL
;
A
#
# COMPACT_ATOMS: atom_id res chain seq x y z
N SER A 1 7.25 2.38 -0.14
CA SER A 1 7.34 0.94 -0.43
C SER A 1 7.76 0.73 -1.88
N LEU A 2 8.38 -0.41 -2.19
CA LEU A 2 8.91 -0.72 -3.51
C LEU A 2 8.68 -2.21 -3.79
N ASP A 3 8.13 -2.54 -4.96
CA ASP A 3 7.87 -3.91 -5.40
C ASP A 3 8.53 -4.17 -6.76
N TRP A 4 9.11 -5.37 -6.91
CA TRP A 4 9.58 -5.88 -8.19
C TRP A 4 8.47 -6.66 -8.89
N SER A 5 8.43 -6.60 -10.21
CA SER A 5 7.62 -7.52 -11.00
C SER A 5 8.12 -8.96 -10.84
N SER A 6 7.20 -9.93 -10.93
CA SER A 6 7.58 -11.36 -10.94
C SER A 6 8.08 -11.81 -12.31
N ASP A 7 7.65 -11.13 -13.37
CA ASP A 7 8.02 -11.41 -14.75
C ASP A 7 8.70 -10.21 -15.41
N VAL A 8 9.47 -10.49 -16.47
CA VAL A 8 10.07 -9.47 -17.33
C VAL A 8 9.06 -8.98 -18.37
N GLN A 9 9.00 -7.68 -18.61
CA GLN A 9 8.28 -7.09 -19.72
C GLN A 9 9.28 -6.74 -20.83
N GLY A 10 9.20 -7.43 -21.96
CA GLY A 10 10.22 -7.32 -23.01
C GLY A 10 11.56 -7.90 -22.53
N ASP A 11 12.48 -7.03 -22.09
CA ASP A 11 13.83 -7.40 -21.62
C ASP A 11 14.21 -6.67 -20.31
N THR A 12 13.21 -6.28 -19.51
CA THR A 12 13.42 -5.57 -18.24
C THR A 12 12.43 -6.03 -17.16
N TYR A 13 12.82 -5.88 -15.90
CA TYR A 13 11.88 -5.97 -14.79
C TYR A 13 11.25 -4.61 -14.54
N ILE A 14 10.00 -4.62 -14.12
CA ILE A 14 9.30 -3.40 -13.74
C ILE A 14 9.40 -3.24 -12.24
N ILE A 15 9.76 -2.04 -11.80
CA ILE A 15 9.69 -1.65 -10.40
C ILE A 15 8.48 -0.77 -10.22
N ARG A 16 7.68 -1.03 -9.20
CA ARG A 16 6.66 -0.11 -8.73
C ARG A 16 7.10 0.49 -7.41
N SER A 17 6.88 1.79 -7.25
CA SER A 17 7.04 2.49 -5.98
C SER A 17 5.74 3.15 -5.56
N SER A 18 5.43 3.06 -4.27
CA SER A 18 4.38 3.87 -3.64
C SER A 18 4.98 4.65 -2.50
N THR A 19 4.60 5.92 -2.40
CA THR A 19 4.90 6.78 -1.26
C THR A 19 3.73 6.76 -0.28
N THR A 20 3.81 7.57 0.78
CA THR A 20 2.71 7.80 1.73
C THR A 20 1.61 8.70 1.15
N THR A 21 1.84 9.29 -0.03
CA THR A 21 0.86 10.02 -0.83
C THR A 21 0.20 9.08 -1.82
N PRO A 22 -1.03 9.35 -2.30
CA PRO A 22 -1.82 8.48 -3.17
C PRO A 22 -1.30 8.41 -4.62
N GLU A 23 0.01 8.32 -4.79
CA GLU A 23 0.68 8.25 -6.08
C GLU A 23 1.46 6.95 -6.19
N GLN A 24 1.21 6.23 -7.28
CA GLN A 24 1.92 5.03 -7.66
C GLN A 24 2.75 5.34 -8.90
N LYS A 25 4.06 5.11 -8.82
CA LYS A 25 5.00 5.30 -9.93
C LYS A 25 5.59 3.97 -10.35
N PHE A 26 5.99 3.89 -11.62
CA PHE A 26 6.56 2.70 -12.24
C PHE A 26 7.87 3.04 -12.94
N TRP A 27 8.78 2.07 -12.98
CA TRP A 27 10.13 2.26 -13.47
C TRP A 27 10.61 1.06 -14.29
N ASP A 28 11.30 1.33 -15.39
CA ASP A 28 12.10 0.32 -16.09
C ASP A 28 13.43 0.13 -15.35
N ALA A 29 13.66 -1.06 -14.80
CA ALA A 29 14.85 -1.33 -13.98
C ALA A 29 16.16 -1.32 -14.78
N LYS A 30 16.11 -1.56 -16.09
CA LYS A 30 17.28 -1.59 -16.98
C LYS A 30 17.64 -0.20 -17.47
N GLN A 31 16.64 0.61 -17.81
CA GLN A 31 16.84 1.97 -18.32
C GLN A 31 16.93 3.02 -17.21
N CYS A 32 16.49 2.68 -15.99
CA CYS A 32 16.38 3.60 -14.86
C CYS A 32 15.48 4.81 -15.16
N GLU A 33 14.41 4.60 -15.93
CA GLU A 33 13.46 5.63 -16.36
C GLU A 33 12.05 5.37 -15.80
N GLU A 34 11.31 6.46 -15.52
CA GLU A 34 9.90 6.40 -15.13
C GLU A 34 9.04 6.08 -16.36
N ILE A 35 8.10 5.13 -16.22
CA ILE A 35 7.22 4.68 -17.30
C ILE A 35 5.73 4.87 -16.93
N SER A 36 4.85 4.93 -17.95
CA SER A 36 3.41 5.01 -17.71
C SER A 36 2.84 3.70 -17.14
N GLY A 37 1.89 3.83 -16.23
CA GLY A 37 1.21 2.72 -15.56
C GLY A 37 0.00 2.14 -16.31
N ASP A 38 -0.40 2.73 -17.44
CA ASP A 38 -1.71 2.47 -18.07
C ASP A 38 -1.96 1.01 -18.45
N ASN A 39 -0.89 0.24 -18.70
CA ASN A 39 -0.95 -1.18 -19.07
C ASN A 39 -0.39 -2.13 -17.99
N LEU A 40 -0.16 -1.63 -16.77
CA LEU A 40 0.47 -2.38 -15.67
C LEU A 40 -0.52 -2.78 -14.57
N SER A 41 -1.81 -2.54 -14.76
CA SER A 41 -2.88 -2.86 -13.79
C SER A 41 -2.97 -4.35 -13.46
N ASP A 42 -2.75 -5.22 -14.46
CA ASP A 42 -2.79 -6.69 -14.31
C ASP A 42 -1.39 -7.33 -14.31
N PHE A 43 -0.32 -6.53 -14.22
CA PHE A 43 1.03 -7.06 -14.24
C PHE A 43 1.33 -7.85 -12.96
N PRO A 44 1.98 -9.02 -13.04
CA PRO A 44 2.23 -9.83 -11.86
C PRO A 44 3.42 -9.28 -11.07
N TRP A 45 3.23 -9.12 -9.76
CA TRP A 45 4.20 -8.54 -8.82
C TRP A 45 4.75 -9.61 -7.87
N SER A 46 6.07 -9.61 -7.68
CA SER A 46 6.78 -10.53 -6.78
C SER A 46 6.47 -10.24 -5.31
N SER A 47 6.27 -8.97 -4.97
CA SER A 47 5.79 -8.51 -3.67
C SER A 47 4.64 -7.52 -3.84
N THR A 48 3.82 -7.38 -2.81
CA THR A 48 2.73 -6.39 -2.75
C THR A 48 2.86 -5.52 -1.51
N SER A 49 4.07 -5.04 -1.27
CA SER A 49 4.34 -4.07 -0.22
C SER A 49 3.93 -2.65 -0.64
N CYS A 50 3.62 -2.41 -1.92
CA CYS A 50 3.14 -1.12 -2.40
C CYS A 50 1.73 -0.76 -1.94
N LEU A 51 1.69 0.32 -1.15
CA LEU A 51 0.60 0.84 -0.33
C LEU A 51 -0.65 1.31 -1.11
N LEU A 52 -0.56 1.45 -2.44
CA LEU A 52 -1.55 2.16 -3.25
C LEU A 52 -1.98 1.37 -4.49
N ASP A 53 -2.63 0.25 -4.26
CA ASP A 53 -3.45 -0.37 -5.29
C ASP A 53 -4.81 0.35 -5.33
N HIS A 54 -5.46 0.46 -6.50
CA HIS A 54 -6.84 0.96 -6.59
C HIS A 54 -7.79 0.23 -5.63
N LYS A 55 -7.44 -1.02 -5.31
CA LYS A 55 -8.11 -1.92 -4.36
C LYS A 55 -7.95 -1.53 -2.88
N THR A 56 -7.17 -0.51 -2.55
CA THR A 56 -6.97 -0.02 -1.17
C THR A 56 -7.32 1.46 -1.00
N THR A 57 -8.00 2.06 -1.99
CA THR A 57 -8.43 3.48 -1.97
C THR A 57 -9.26 3.84 -0.74
N GLY A 58 -10.11 2.92 -0.26
CA GLY A 58 -10.96 3.09 0.92
C GLY A 58 -10.19 3.29 2.23
N LEU A 59 -8.93 2.83 2.31
CA LEU A 59 -8.07 3.05 3.49
C LEU A 59 -7.80 4.55 3.71
N TRP A 60 -7.55 5.28 2.64
CA TRP A 60 -7.22 6.70 2.67
C TRP A 60 -8.42 7.57 3.06
N SER A 61 -9.63 7.07 2.80
CA SER A 61 -10.89 7.67 3.26
C SER A 61 -11.35 7.19 4.65
N SER A 62 -10.60 6.29 5.29
CA SER A 62 -10.99 5.74 6.58
C SER A 62 -10.82 6.75 7.72
N LYS A 63 -11.59 6.56 8.80
CA LYS A 63 -11.46 7.37 10.02
C LYS A 63 -10.04 7.33 10.57
N GLN A 64 -9.37 6.19 10.50
CA GLN A 64 -8.02 6.02 11.05
C GLN A 64 -6.97 6.79 10.26
N ALA A 65 -7.11 6.89 8.94
CA ALA A 65 -6.26 7.76 8.11
C ALA A 65 -6.46 9.25 8.42
N SER A 66 -7.63 9.66 8.95
CA SER A 66 -7.87 11.03 9.42
C SER A 66 -7.33 11.31 10.82
N GLU A 67 -7.11 10.27 11.64
CA GLU A 67 -6.63 10.39 13.02
C GLU A 67 -5.10 10.42 13.13
N GLY A 68 -4.37 10.09 12.06
CA GLY A 68 -2.91 10.13 12.02
C GLY A 68 -2.36 9.80 10.64
N HIS A 69 -1.08 10.09 10.41
CA HIS A 69 -0.46 9.80 9.11
C HIS A 69 -0.32 8.29 8.93
N VAL A 70 -0.78 7.76 7.80
CA VAL A 70 -0.56 6.36 7.43
C VAL A 70 0.92 6.15 7.21
N THR A 71 1.53 5.25 7.99
CA THR A 71 2.97 4.96 7.92
C THR A 71 3.25 3.63 7.23
N CYS A 72 2.31 2.69 7.27
CA CYS A 72 2.45 1.38 6.65
C CYS A 72 1.07 0.80 6.29
N VAL A 73 1.02 0.01 5.23
CA VAL A 73 -0.11 -0.79 4.78
C VAL A 73 0.46 -2.10 4.23
N ASP A 74 -0.18 -3.22 4.52
CA ASP A 74 0.20 -4.51 3.95
C ASP A 74 -1.03 -5.37 3.67
N VAL A 75 -1.00 -6.15 2.59
CA VAL A 75 -2.08 -7.05 2.19
C VAL A 75 -1.59 -8.47 2.44
N ASN A 76 -2.41 -9.29 3.11
CA ASN A 76 -2.00 -10.67 3.38
C ASN A 76 -1.82 -11.45 2.05
N PRO A 77 -1.01 -12.53 2.02
CA PRO A 77 -0.77 -13.31 0.80
C PRO A 77 -2.04 -13.84 0.12
N GLY A 78 -3.07 -14.16 0.91
CA GLY A 78 -4.37 -14.61 0.41
C GLY A 78 -5.27 -13.52 -0.16
N ARG A 79 -4.87 -12.24 -0.08
CA ARG A 79 -5.62 -11.07 -0.56
C ARG A 79 -7.04 -11.01 0.00
N THR A 80 -7.19 -11.29 1.28
CA THR A 80 -8.48 -11.26 1.99
C THR A 80 -8.57 -10.11 2.99
N ILE A 81 -7.45 -9.64 3.50
CA ILE A 81 -7.38 -8.57 4.50
C ILE A 81 -6.23 -7.59 4.22
N VAL A 82 -6.37 -6.37 4.73
CA VAL A 82 -5.36 -5.32 4.67
C VAL A 82 -5.10 -4.80 6.08
N ALA A 83 -3.84 -4.73 6.46
CA ALA A 83 -3.39 -4.07 7.69
C ALA A 83 -2.92 -2.65 7.37
N MET A 84 -3.24 -1.68 8.22
CA MET A 84 -2.79 -0.29 8.11
C MET A 84 -2.28 0.19 9.47
N ALA A 85 -1.10 0.78 9.51
CA ALA A 85 -0.54 1.42 10.70
C ALA A 85 -0.48 2.94 10.53
N THR A 86 -0.71 3.66 11.63
CA THR A 86 -0.64 5.14 11.66
C THR A 86 0.46 5.64 12.60
N SER A 87 0.87 6.89 12.42
CA SER A 87 1.86 7.59 13.26
C SER A 87 1.43 7.74 14.73
N THR A 88 0.14 7.53 15.02
CA THR A 88 -0.41 7.54 16.38
C THR A 88 -0.32 6.19 17.10
N GLY A 89 0.27 5.18 16.46
CA GLY A 89 0.41 3.83 17.04
C GLY A 89 -0.86 2.98 16.94
N SER A 90 -1.81 3.36 16.07
CA SER A 90 -2.98 2.54 15.75
C SER A 90 -2.63 1.54 14.64
N LEU A 91 -3.06 0.28 14.81
CA LEU A 91 -3.05 -0.75 13.78
C LEU A 91 -4.50 -1.10 13.43
N SER A 92 -4.89 -0.97 12.18
CA SER A 92 -6.26 -1.21 11.71
C SER A 92 -6.30 -2.30 10.65
N ILE A 93 -7.25 -3.24 10.78
CA ILE A 93 -7.45 -4.33 9.83
C ILE A 93 -8.76 -4.13 9.06
N PHE A 94 -8.68 -4.18 7.73
CA PHE A 94 -9.77 -4.01 6.76
C PHE A 94 -9.94 -5.27 5.91
N GLN A 95 -11.10 -5.44 5.26
CA GLN A 95 -11.26 -6.46 4.21
C GLN A 95 -10.63 -6.00 2.90
N TYR A 96 -10.02 -6.93 2.16
CA TYR A 96 -9.54 -6.69 0.80
C TYR A 96 -10.53 -7.26 -0.24
N PRO A 97 -10.84 -6.55 -1.34
CA PRO A 97 -10.40 -5.19 -1.64
C PRO A 97 -11.15 -4.14 -0.78
N CYS A 98 -10.42 -3.14 -0.31
CA CYS A 98 -10.91 -2.02 0.48
C CYS A 98 -11.13 -0.79 -0.42
N CYS A 99 -12.19 -0.80 -1.22
CA CYS A 99 -12.52 0.31 -2.14
C CYS A 99 -13.63 1.25 -1.62
N ALA A 100 -14.37 0.83 -0.59
CA ALA A 100 -15.51 1.57 -0.08
C ALA A 100 -15.07 2.80 0.72
N ASP A 101 -15.77 3.91 0.52
CA ASP A 101 -15.63 5.09 1.38
C ASP A 101 -16.05 4.71 2.82
N LYS A 102 -15.27 5.20 3.80
CA LYS A 102 -15.45 4.88 5.23
C LYS A 102 -15.45 3.37 5.53
N ALA A 103 -14.56 2.62 4.89
CA ALA A 103 -14.43 1.18 5.11
C ALA A 103 -14.34 0.83 6.61
N PHE A 104 -15.12 -0.17 7.02
CA PHE A 104 -15.13 -0.65 8.39
C PHE A 104 -13.83 -1.40 8.71
N SER A 105 -13.25 -1.12 9.88
CA SER A 105 -12.02 -1.76 10.33
C SER A 105 -12.05 -2.11 11.81
N HIS A 106 -11.28 -3.15 12.14
CA HIS A 106 -10.93 -3.46 13.51
C HIS A 106 -9.65 -2.70 13.86
N ALA A 107 -9.77 -1.67 14.69
CA ALA A 107 -8.64 -0.88 15.13
C ALA A 107 -8.12 -1.37 16.50
N TYR A 108 -6.83 -1.63 16.55
CA TYR A 108 -6.07 -2.04 17.72
C TYR A 108 -5.10 -0.90 18.06
N LYS A 109 -5.22 -0.35 19.27
CA LYS A 109 -4.24 0.64 19.76
C LYS A 109 -3.06 -0.09 20.38
N SER A 110 -1.85 0.26 19.96
CA SER A 110 -0.62 -0.18 20.64
C SER A 110 -0.42 0.58 21.95
N HIS A 111 0.15 -0.07 22.97
CA HIS A 111 0.42 0.52 24.30
C HIS A 111 1.65 1.44 24.37
N HIS A 112 2.33 1.73 23.25
CA HIS A 112 3.56 2.55 23.27
C HIS A 112 3.26 4.05 23.15
N ASN A 113 3.27 4.74 24.29
CA ASN A 113 3.51 6.18 24.39
C ASN A 113 5.04 6.43 24.31
N PRO A 114 5.59 7.19 23.34
CA PRO A 114 6.97 7.68 23.41
C PRO A 114 7.15 8.89 24.35
N HIS A 115 6.12 9.30 25.09
CA HIS A 115 6.23 10.32 26.14
C HIS A 115 5.90 9.73 27.51
N ASN A 116 6.94 9.22 28.17
CA ASN A 116 7.09 9.28 29.63
C ASN A 116 8.58 9.08 29.94
N LEU A 117 9.29 10.21 29.97
CA LEU A 117 10.49 10.43 30.78
C LEU A 117 10.02 10.92 32.15
#